data_AF-R7KKA5-F1
#
_entry.id   AF-R7KKA5-F1
#
_cell.length_a   1.000
_cell.length_b   1.000
_cell.length_c   1.000
_cell.angle_alpha   90.00
_cell.angle_beta   90.00
_cell.angle_gamma   90.00
#
_symmetry.space_group_name_H-M   'P 1'
#
loop_
_entity.id
_entity.type
_entity.pdbx_description
1 polymer ?
#
loop_
_entity_poly.entity_id
_entity_poly.type
_entity_poly.pdbx_seq_one_letter_code
_entity_poly.pdbx_strand_id
1 'polypeptide(L)'
;MKDCPYEMQHAVTKWEAKDTEKIKELFDLYLFPIWNWSQRLKSRPFTSKEIDTYKGIEESSAYTYARRANKAMPYFQITAPFTAGNDFFEMVDHYMNLLGDVKAEIYNNPQFKEIKNILSGNKSVQSPEDMDAINFNSTGFMYAKNLFYCALLCYYDKFHNFDVMVVKKLFFWAFMLRIDMQNLGFDSINKYAIGEDNSPYTNKIAMFSKINFARMHYEISSLQIKVLRDPDNASSPKWEELYKDIKKMNSYGCTK
;
A
#
# COMPACT_ATOMS: atom_id res chain seq x y z
N MET A 1 32.10 0.76 -7.31
CA MET A 1 32.35 1.75 -6.22
C MET A 1 33.57 1.39 -5.38
N LYS A 2 34.79 1.46 -5.91
CA LYS A 2 35.99 1.57 -5.05
C LYS A 2 36.57 2.99 -5.03
N ASP A 3 35.98 3.94 -5.75
CA ASP A 3 36.70 5.15 -6.19
C ASP A 3 36.13 6.51 -5.70
N CYS A 4 35.05 6.55 -4.90
CA CYS A 4 34.49 7.83 -4.37
C CYS A 4 34.14 7.76 -2.87
N PRO A 5 35.13 7.90 -1.95
CA PRO A 5 34.92 7.75 -0.51
C PRO A 5 33.98 8.79 0.11
N TYR A 6 33.92 10.01 -0.44
CA TYR A 6 33.06 11.08 0.06
C TYR A 6 31.57 10.84 -0.23
N GLU A 7 31.23 10.27 -1.39
CA GLU A 7 29.83 9.92 -1.71
C GLU A 7 29.29 8.83 -0.79
N MET A 8 30.12 7.83 -0.48
CA MET A 8 29.79 6.80 0.49
C MET A 8 29.57 7.41 1.88
N GLN A 9 30.44 8.33 2.30
CA GLN A 9 30.27 9.03 3.59
C GLN A 9 28.96 9.82 3.63
N HIS A 10 28.62 10.57 2.58
CA HIS A 10 27.35 11.31 2.51
C HIS A 10 26.12 10.39 2.56
N ALA A 11 26.15 9.25 1.85
CA ALA A 11 25.07 8.26 1.90
C ALA A 11 24.91 7.64 3.30
N VAL A 12 26.02 7.30 3.96
CA VAL A 12 26.02 6.77 5.34
C VAL A 12 25.51 7.81 6.33
N THR A 13 25.96 9.06 6.26
CA THR A 13 25.46 10.12 7.16
C THR A 13 23.97 10.42 6.93
N LYS A 14 23.51 10.44 5.67
CA LYS A 14 22.07 10.55 5.33
C LYS A 14 21.28 9.39 5.91
N TRP A 15 21.84 8.19 5.93
CA TRP A 15 21.24 6.99 6.52
C TRP A 15 21.19 7.04 8.04
N GLU A 16 22.29 7.39 8.71
CA GLU A 16 22.38 7.48 10.17
C GLU A 16 21.45 8.54 10.76
N ALA A 17 21.10 9.56 9.98
CA ALA A 17 20.13 10.58 10.39
C ALA A 17 18.67 10.10 10.35
N LYS A 18 18.37 8.94 9.76
CA LYS A 18 17.00 8.44 9.62
C LYS A 18 16.50 7.72 10.87
N ASP A 19 15.20 7.87 11.09
CA ASP A 19 14.49 7.14 12.13
C ASP A 19 14.39 5.65 11.78
N THR A 20 15.15 4.84 12.52
CA THR A 20 15.20 3.39 12.35
C THR A 20 13.86 2.70 12.58
N GLU A 21 12.97 3.26 13.41
CA GLU A 21 11.62 2.71 13.62
C GLU A 21 10.76 2.93 12.38
N LYS A 22 10.83 4.12 11.76
CA LYS A 22 10.11 4.40 10.51
C LYS A 22 10.61 3.56 9.34
N ILE A 23 11.92 3.29 9.27
CA ILE A 23 12.47 2.38 8.26
C ILE A 23 11.91 0.97 8.49
N LYS A 24 11.91 0.48 9.73
CA LYS A 24 11.35 -0.83 10.05
C LYS A 24 9.87 -0.90 9.70
N GLU A 25 9.09 0.14 10.03
CA GLU A 25 7.68 0.26 9.68
C GLU A 25 7.48 0.23 8.16
N LEU A 26 8.28 0.98 7.40
CA LEU A 26 8.23 1.01 5.94
C LEU A 26 8.36 -0.40 5.35
N PHE A 27 9.35 -1.16 5.78
CA PHE A 27 9.55 -2.53 5.29
C PHE A 27 8.46 -3.49 5.76
N ASP A 28 8.14 -3.49 7.06
CA ASP A 28 7.22 -4.45 7.67
C ASP A 28 5.78 -4.25 7.24
N LEU A 29 5.32 -3.00 7.17
CA LEU A 29 3.93 -2.68 6.86
C LEU A 29 3.66 -2.46 5.38
N TYR A 30 4.64 -1.97 4.60
CA TYR A 30 4.39 -1.54 3.22
C TYR A 30 5.19 -2.36 2.20
N LEU A 31 6.52 -2.20 2.15
CA LEU A 31 7.31 -2.74 1.04
C LEU A 31 7.24 -4.27 0.96
N PHE A 32 7.45 -4.96 2.09
CA PHE A 32 7.51 -6.43 2.08
C PHE A 32 6.14 -7.07 1.85
N PRO A 33 5.04 -6.58 2.46
CA PRO A 33 3.70 -7.02 2.09
C PRO A 33 3.36 -6.77 0.61
N ILE A 34 3.61 -5.57 0.08
CA ILE A 34 3.32 -5.23 -1.32
C ILE A 34 4.09 -6.16 -2.28
N TRP A 35 5.39 -6.36 -2.03
CA TRP A 35 6.23 -7.26 -2.82
C TRP A 35 5.62 -8.67 -2.92
N ASN A 36 5.26 -9.27 -1.79
CA ASN A 36 4.69 -10.62 -1.75
C ASN A 36 3.29 -10.68 -2.36
N TRP A 37 2.40 -9.75 -1.98
CA TRP A 37 1.01 -9.76 -2.44
C TRP A 37 0.89 -9.50 -3.95
N SER A 38 1.80 -8.71 -4.54
CA SER A 38 1.85 -8.50 -6.00
C SER A 38 2.08 -9.80 -6.78
N GLN A 39 2.77 -10.76 -6.16
CA GLN A 39 3.08 -12.10 -6.68
C GLN A 39 2.09 -13.17 -6.20
N ARG A 40 1.01 -12.76 -5.50
CA ARG A 40 0.03 -13.63 -4.84
C ARG A 40 0.63 -14.56 -3.78
N LEU A 41 1.73 -14.14 -3.16
CA LEU A 41 2.33 -14.82 -2.02
C LEU A 41 1.85 -14.19 -0.71
N LYS A 42 1.66 -15.00 0.33
CA LYS A 42 1.34 -14.51 1.67
C LYS A 42 2.55 -13.78 2.26
N SER A 43 2.32 -12.63 2.88
CA SER A 43 3.35 -11.92 3.62
C SER A 43 3.47 -12.45 5.05
N ARG A 44 4.55 -12.09 5.72
CA ARG A 44 4.83 -12.39 7.13
C ARG A 44 5.59 -11.22 7.75
N PRO A 45 5.69 -11.14 9.09
CA PRO A 45 6.48 -10.09 9.72
C PRO A 45 7.90 -10.03 9.13
N PHE A 46 8.33 -8.82 8.80
CA PHE A 46 9.63 -8.56 8.22
C PHE A 46 10.70 -8.60 9.31
N THR A 47 11.75 -9.39 9.08
CA THR A 47 12.92 -9.48 9.95
C THR A 47 14.19 -9.32 9.12
N SER A 48 15.35 -9.29 9.78
CA SER A 48 16.64 -9.25 9.10
C SER A 48 16.87 -10.42 8.16
N LYS A 49 16.14 -11.53 8.29
CA LYS A 49 16.23 -12.69 7.37
C LYS A 49 15.66 -12.39 5.98
N GLU A 50 14.74 -11.44 5.88
CA GLU A 50 14.07 -11.09 4.63
C GLU A 50 14.74 -9.92 3.91
N ILE A 51 15.75 -9.27 4.51
CA ILE A 51 16.47 -8.15 3.89
C ILE A 51 17.09 -8.54 2.55
N ASP A 52 17.48 -9.81 2.42
CA ASP A 52 18.03 -10.39 1.20
C ASP A 52 17.05 -10.36 0.01
N THR A 53 15.75 -10.22 0.26
CA THR A 53 14.72 -9.98 -0.76
C THR A 53 14.96 -8.66 -1.51
N TYR A 54 15.61 -7.70 -0.85
CA TYR A 54 15.94 -6.38 -1.39
C TYR A 54 17.43 -6.27 -1.78
N LYS A 55 18.13 -7.39 -1.97
CA LYS A 55 19.47 -7.34 -2.57
C LYS A 55 19.33 -6.86 -4.01
N GLY A 56 19.96 -5.72 -4.28
CA GLY A 56 20.02 -5.18 -5.63
C GLY A 56 20.82 -6.06 -6.58
N ILE A 57 20.72 -5.76 -7.87
CA ILE A 57 21.50 -6.41 -8.93
C ILE A 57 22.91 -5.85 -9.01
N GLU A 58 23.87 -6.69 -9.37
CA GLU A 58 25.21 -6.21 -9.68
C GLU A 58 25.20 -5.36 -10.95
N GLU A 59 25.82 -4.18 -10.91
CA GLU A 59 25.89 -3.24 -12.03
C GLU A 59 26.56 -3.87 -13.28
N SER A 60 27.57 -4.72 -13.06
CA SER A 60 28.31 -5.45 -14.09
C SER A 60 27.57 -6.67 -14.64
N SER A 61 26.38 -7.00 -14.14
CA SER A 61 25.64 -8.19 -14.54
C SER A 61 25.31 -8.17 -16.03
N ALA A 62 25.69 -9.24 -16.74
CA ALA A 62 25.40 -9.40 -18.16
C ALA A 62 23.94 -9.79 -18.46
N TYR A 63 23.16 -10.16 -17.43
CA TYR A 63 21.79 -10.62 -17.63
C TYR A 63 20.87 -9.50 -18.10
N THR A 64 19.97 -9.82 -19.03
CA THR A 64 19.08 -8.85 -19.67
C THR A 64 18.22 -8.08 -18.68
N TYR A 65 17.69 -8.73 -17.63
CA TYR A 65 16.87 -8.06 -16.62
C TYR A 65 17.68 -7.04 -15.81
N ALA A 66 18.95 -7.37 -15.49
CA ALA A 66 19.83 -6.48 -14.76
C ALA A 66 20.19 -5.25 -15.60
N ARG A 67 20.54 -5.45 -16.87
CA ARG A 67 20.81 -4.35 -17.82
C ARG A 67 19.62 -3.41 -18.00
N ARG A 68 18.38 -3.92 -17.93
CA ARG A 68 17.16 -3.09 -17.99
C ARG A 68 17.00 -2.22 -16.75
N ALA A 69 17.20 -2.79 -15.56
CA ALA A 69 17.09 -2.05 -14.30
C ALA A 69 18.19 -0.98 -14.18
N ASN A 70 19.44 -1.29 -14.53
CA ASN A 70 20.52 -0.29 -14.54
C ASN A 70 20.20 0.90 -15.47
N LYS A 71 19.55 0.64 -16.62
CA LYS A 71 19.10 1.71 -17.53
C LYS A 71 17.90 2.51 -17.03
N ALA A 72 17.13 1.95 -16.08
CA ALA A 72 15.95 2.61 -15.53
C ALA A 72 16.29 3.51 -14.34
N MET A 73 17.56 3.58 -13.90
CA MET A 73 17.96 4.52 -12.85
C MET A 73 17.63 5.97 -13.23
N PRO A 74 17.16 6.81 -12.28
CA PRO A 74 16.95 6.53 -10.85
C PRO A 74 15.50 6.08 -10.50
N TYR A 75 14.74 5.58 -11.46
CA TYR A 75 13.34 5.20 -11.22
C TYR A 75 13.25 3.87 -10.49
N PHE A 76 12.74 3.92 -9.26
CA PHE A 76 12.40 2.74 -8.48
C PHE A 76 10.96 2.29 -8.77
N GLN A 77 10.71 1.00 -8.59
CA GLN A 77 9.37 0.45 -8.53
C GLN A 77 9.38 -0.71 -7.54
N ILE A 78 8.38 -0.81 -6.66
CA ILE A 78 8.45 -1.71 -5.49
C ILE A 78 8.69 -3.14 -5.95
N THR A 79 8.04 -3.56 -7.03
CA THR A 79 8.09 -4.92 -7.59
C THR A 79 9.21 -5.16 -8.59
N ALA A 80 10.12 -4.20 -8.79
CA ALA A 80 11.21 -4.27 -9.75
C ALA A 80 12.59 -4.34 -9.07
N PRO A 81 13.59 -4.96 -9.71
CA PRO A 81 14.96 -4.92 -9.23
C PRO A 81 15.57 -3.52 -9.39
N PHE A 82 16.50 -3.18 -8.50
CA PHE A 82 17.33 -1.97 -8.52
C PHE A 82 18.80 -2.34 -8.30
N THR A 83 19.75 -1.46 -8.61
CA THR A 83 21.18 -1.74 -8.50
C THR A 83 21.62 -1.94 -7.05
N ALA A 84 22.58 -2.83 -6.77
CA ALA A 84 23.11 -3.00 -5.42
C ALA A 84 24.00 -1.82 -5.00
N GLY A 85 24.07 -1.55 -3.68
CA GLY A 85 24.92 -0.51 -3.11
C GLY A 85 24.12 0.73 -2.71
N ASN A 86 24.56 1.92 -3.15
CA ASN A 86 23.98 3.20 -2.73
C ASN A 86 22.47 3.30 -3.04
N ASP A 87 22.02 2.70 -4.14
CA ASP A 87 20.62 2.68 -4.57
C ASP A 87 19.68 2.04 -3.54
N PHE A 88 20.17 1.16 -2.65
CA PHE A 88 19.34 0.67 -1.54
C PHE A 88 18.92 1.82 -0.61
N PHE A 89 19.85 2.70 -0.27
CA PHE A 89 19.59 3.83 0.63
C PHE A 89 18.69 4.88 -0.05
N GLU A 90 18.91 5.13 -1.34
CA GLU A 90 18.07 6.02 -2.14
C GLU A 90 16.66 5.45 -2.35
N MET A 91 16.52 4.13 -2.52
CA MET A 91 15.23 3.45 -2.60
C MET A 91 14.44 3.59 -1.29
N VAL A 92 15.10 3.43 -0.14
CA VAL A 92 14.46 3.64 1.16
C VAL A 92 14.03 5.11 1.31
N ASP A 93 14.88 6.06 0.93
CA ASP A 93 14.53 7.49 0.95
C ASP A 93 13.32 7.81 0.06
N HIS A 94 13.35 7.29 -1.17
CA HIS A 94 12.30 7.44 -2.14
C HIS A 94 10.96 6.96 -1.57
N TYR A 95 10.88 5.75 -1.01
CA TYR A 95 9.60 5.24 -0.50
C TYR A 95 9.16 5.84 0.84
N MET A 96 10.08 6.36 1.66
CA MET A 96 9.68 7.18 2.81
C MET A 96 8.97 8.46 2.36
N ASN A 97 9.54 9.16 1.37
CA ASN A 97 8.94 10.37 0.79
C ASN A 97 7.64 10.05 0.06
N LEU A 98 7.63 9.01 -0.79
CA LEU A 98 6.45 8.60 -1.56
C LEU A 98 5.27 8.22 -0.66
N LEU A 99 5.53 7.53 0.46
CA LEU A 99 4.51 7.21 1.46
C LEU A 99 3.99 8.48 2.15
N GLY A 100 4.88 9.42 2.46
CA GLY A 100 4.52 10.75 2.98
C GLY A 100 3.60 11.50 2.02
N ASP A 101 3.95 11.56 0.74
CA ASP A 101 3.16 12.22 -0.31
C ASP A 101 1.78 11.58 -0.47
N VAL A 102 1.70 10.25 -0.48
CA VAL A 102 0.44 9.51 -0.53
C VAL A 102 -0.47 9.84 0.65
N LYS A 103 0.08 9.90 1.86
CA LYS A 103 -0.68 10.25 3.08
C LYS A 103 -1.10 11.72 3.08
N ALA A 104 -0.20 12.61 2.67
CA ALA A 104 -0.48 14.04 2.53
C ALA A 104 -1.58 14.30 1.49
N GLU A 105 -1.61 13.58 0.38
CA GLU A 105 -2.66 13.70 -0.63
C GLU A 105 -4.04 13.33 -0.07
N ILE A 106 -4.15 12.19 0.62
CA ILE A 106 -5.40 11.77 1.28
C ILE A 106 -5.86 12.81 2.31
N TYR A 107 -4.92 13.47 3.00
CA TYR A 107 -5.22 14.49 3.99
C TYR A 107 -5.62 15.85 3.38
N ASN A 108 -4.95 16.30 2.32
CA ASN A 108 -5.07 17.65 1.79
C ASN A 108 -6.11 17.77 0.67
N ASN A 109 -6.28 16.74 -0.16
CA ASN A 109 -7.14 16.84 -1.33
C ASN A 109 -8.64 16.82 -0.93
N PRO A 110 -9.43 17.87 -1.24
CA PRO A 110 -10.85 17.93 -0.91
C PRO A 110 -11.69 16.78 -1.49
N GLN A 111 -11.26 16.20 -2.61
CA GLN A 111 -11.95 15.06 -3.24
C GLN A 111 -11.92 13.80 -2.39
N PHE A 112 -10.97 13.71 -1.44
CA PHE A 112 -10.82 12.60 -0.49
C PHE A 112 -11.32 12.95 0.92
N LYS A 113 -12.07 14.04 1.09
CA LYS A 113 -12.59 14.49 2.39
C LYS A 113 -13.37 13.40 3.13
N GLU A 114 -14.21 12.62 2.43
CA GLU A 114 -14.97 11.53 3.06
C GLU A 114 -14.03 10.40 3.55
N ILE A 115 -13.02 10.03 2.76
CA ILE A 115 -12.01 9.05 3.15
C ILE A 115 -11.24 9.56 4.38
N LYS A 116 -10.80 10.82 4.35
CA LYS A 116 -10.14 11.49 5.47
C LYS A 116 -10.99 11.42 6.74
N ASN A 117 -12.27 11.75 6.66
CA ASN A 117 -13.17 11.73 7.82
C ASN A 117 -13.33 10.33 8.42
N ILE A 118 -13.46 9.29 7.59
CA ILE A 118 -13.55 7.90 8.06
C ILE A 118 -12.25 7.49 8.72
N LEU A 119 -11.12 7.76 8.07
CA LEU A 119 -9.79 7.47 8.57
C LEU A 119 -9.38 8.31 9.77
N SER A 120 -10.05 9.45 10.02
CA SER A 120 -9.88 10.26 11.23
C SER A 120 -10.87 9.91 12.34
N GLY A 121 -11.86 9.04 12.08
CA GLY A 121 -12.96 8.78 13.00
C GLY A 121 -13.75 10.04 13.32
N ASN A 122 -13.86 10.96 12.36
CA ASN A 122 -14.44 12.29 12.50
C ASN A 122 -13.76 13.17 13.57
N LYS A 123 -12.55 12.84 14.02
CA LYS A 123 -11.75 13.68 14.92
C LYS A 123 -11.08 14.80 14.13
N SER A 124 -10.89 15.93 14.78
CA SER A 124 -10.07 17.03 14.25
C SER A 124 -8.59 16.62 14.23
N VAL A 125 -7.96 16.75 13.07
CA VAL A 125 -6.55 16.39 12.82
C VAL A 125 -5.86 17.54 12.10
N GLN A 126 -4.65 17.92 12.52
CA GLN A 126 -3.93 19.06 11.96
C GLN A 126 -2.83 18.65 10.97
N SER A 127 -2.49 17.37 10.92
CA SER A 127 -1.48 16.82 10.00
C SER A 127 -1.82 15.38 9.56
N PRO A 128 -1.16 14.87 8.49
CA PRO A 128 -1.17 13.45 8.14
C PRO A 128 -0.66 12.55 9.29
N GLU A 129 0.33 13.01 10.04
CA GLU A 129 0.90 12.28 11.18
C GLU A 129 -0.12 12.15 12.33
N ASP A 130 -0.86 13.21 12.63
CA ASP A 130 -1.94 13.18 13.63
C ASP A 130 -3.01 12.16 13.25
N MET A 131 -3.36 12.14 11.96
CA MET A 131 -4.33 11.20 11.39
C MET A 131 -3.83 9.76 11.47
N ASP A 132 -2.53 9.54 11.31
CA ASP A 132 -1.94 8.21 11.44
C ASP A 132 -1.88 7.71 12.87
N ALA A 133 -1.62 8.61 13.83
CA ALA A 133 -1.54 8.31 15.26
C ALA A 133 -2.90 7.99 15.90
N ILE A 134 -4.02 8.14 15.17
CA ILE A 134 -5.35 7.87 15.73
C ILE A 134 -5.52 6.39 16.07
N ASN A 135 -5.74 6.15 17.36
CA ASN A 135 -6.18 4.86 17.86
C ASN A 135 -7.70 4.73 17.78
N PHE A 136 -8.17 3.76 17.01
CA PHE A 136 -9.59 3.41 16.84
C PHE A 136 -10.08 2.36 17.85
N ASN A 137 -9.23 1.96 18.80
CA ASN A 137 -9.47 0.83 19.73
C ASN A 137 -9.97 -0.43 18.97
N SER A 138 -9.48 -0.62 17.75
CA SER A 138 -9.86 -1.72 16.87
C SER A 138 -8.68 -2.10 15.99
N THR A 139 -8.02 -3.20 16.35
CA THR A 139 -6.91 -3.77 15.56
C THR A 139 -7.34 -4.06 14.13
N GLY A 140 -8.55 -4.58 13.93
CA GLY A 140 -9.11 -4.81 12.60
C GLY A 140 -9.22 -3.53 11.76
N PHE A 141 -9.60 -2.40 12.36
CA PHE A 141 -9.68 -1.14 11.62
C PHE A 141 -8.28 -0.68 11.19
N MET A 142 -7.30 -0.79 12.08
CA MET A 142 -5.89 -0.50 11.76
C MET A 142 -5.37 -1.39 10.63
N TYR A 143 -5.70 -2.69 10.63
CA TYR A 143 -5.33 -3.56 9.51
C TYR A 143 -5.95 -3.15 8.18
N ALA A 144 -7.22 -2.75 8.16
CA ALA A 144 -7.87 -2.26 6.94
C ALA A 144 -7.28 -0.92 6.45
N LYS A 145 -6.96 0.00 7.38
CA LYS A 145 -6.24 1.24 7.08
C LYS A 145 -4.88 0.96 6.44
N ASN A 146 -4.08 0.05 7.04
CA ASN A 146 -2.77 -0.30 6.52
C ASN A 146 -2.89 -0.97 5.14
N LEU A 147 -3.87 -1.86 4.96
CA LEU A 147 -4.14 -2.49 3.66
C LEU A 147 -4.51 -1.46 2.58
N PHE A 148 -5.33 -0.46 2.92
CA PHE A 148 -5.66 0.65 2.03
C PHE A 148 -4.41 1.41 1.58
N TYR A 149 -3.58 1.87 2.53
CA TYR A 149 -2.37 2.61 2.20
C TYR A 149 -1.35 1.76 1.44
N CYS A 150 -1.25 0.45 1.71
CA CYS A 150 -0.43 -0.45 0.90
C CYS A 150 -0.90 -0.47 -0.55
N ALA A 151 -2.20 -0.64 -0.78
CA ALA A 151 -2.75 -0.69 -2.13
C ALA A 151 -2.60 0.66 -2.85
N LEU A 152 -2.80 1.77 -2.15
CA LEU A 152 -2.62 3.10 -2.68
C LEU A 152 -1.16 3.41 -3.01
N LEU A 153 -0.21 3.05 -2.12
CA LEU A 153 1.21 3.18 -2.39
C LEU A 153 1.62 2.34 -3.60
N CYS A 154 1.19 1.08 -3.68
CA CYS A 154 1.45 0.21 -4.83
C CYS A 154 0.89 0.78 -6.15
N TYR A 155 -0.29 1.41 -6.10
CA TYR A 155 -0.88 2.08 -7.26
C TYR A 155 -0.10 3.34 -7.66
N TYR A 156 0.23 4.20 -6.69
CA TYR A 156 0.92 5.46 -6.95
C TYR A 156 2.37 5.23 -7.41
N ASP A 157 3.10 4.31 -6.79
CA ASP A 157 4.41 3.83 -7.24
C ASP A 157 4.43 3.50 -8.74
N LYS A 158 3.37 2.83 -9.21
CA LYS A 158 3.30 2.41 -10.60
C LYS A 158 2.83 3.49 -11.57
N PHE A 159 1.82 4.27 -11.21
CA PHE A 159 1.12 5.14 -12.15
C PHE A 159 1.30 6.63 -11.88
N HIS A 160 1.87 7.00 -10.74
CA HIS A 160 2.20 8.38 -10.34
C HIS A 160 1.06 9.39 -10.56
N ASN A 161 -0.17 8.98 -10.22
CA ASN A 161 -1.35 9.85 -10.25
C ASN A 161 -2.36 9.45 -9.17
N PHE A 162 -3.27 10.36 -8.85
CA PHE A 162 -4.37 10.14 -7.90
C PHE A 162 -5.74 10.19 -8.60
N ASP A 163 -5.99 9.25 -9.51
CA ASP A 163 -7.33 9.05 -10.06
C ASP A 163 -8.34 8.84 -8.92
N VAL A 164 -9.29 9.77 -8.81
CA VAL A 164 -10.28 9.81 -7.74
C VAL A 164 -11.10 8.52 -7.66
N MET A 165 -11.48 7.96 -8.82
CA MET A 165 -12.24 6.72 -8.88
C MET A 165 -11.39 5.54 -8.39
N VAL A 166 -10.11 5.50 -8.72
CA VAL A 166 -9.20 4.46 -8.24
C VAL A 166 -9.01 4.56 -6.75
N VAL A 167 -8.70 5.75 -6.20
CA VAL A 167 -8.49 5.93 -4.76
C VAL A 167 -9.71 5.48 -3.95
N LYS A 168 -10.92 5.92 -4.36
CA LYS A 168 -12.18 5.49 -3.73
C LYS A 168 -12.40 3.98 -3.84
N LYS A 169 -12.03 3.38 -4.98
CA LYS A 169 -12.15 1.94 -5.22
C LYS A 169 -11.19 1.12 -4.37
N LEU A 170 -9.94 1.56 -4.22
CA LEU A 170 -8.96 0.93 -3.34
C LEU A 170 -9.39 1.03 -1.88
N PHE A 171 -9.94 2.19 -1.47
CA PHE A 171 -10.52 2.38 -0.15
C PHE A 171 -11.68 1.41 0.10
N PHE A 172 -12.65 1.38 -0.81
CA PHE A 172 -13.78 0.45 -0.75
C PHE A 172 -13.33 -1.00 -0.65
N TRP A 173 -12.41 -1.43 -1.53
CA TRP A 173 -11.83 -2.76 -1.51
C TRP A 173 -11.24 -3.10 -0.12
N ALA A 174 -10.31 -2.28 0.38
CA ALA A 174 -9.63 -2.56 1.64
C ALA A 174 -10.59 -2.58 2.84
N PHE A 175 -11.55 -1.66 2.90
CA PHE A 175 -12.49 -1.57 4.03
C PHE A 175 -13.64 -2.57 3.97
N MET A 176 -13.97 -3.13 2.81
CA MET A 176 -14.94 -4.23 2.74
C MET A 176 -14.49 -5.44 3.56
N LEU A 177 -13.18 -5.72 3.61
CA LEU A 177 -12.66 -6.76 4.47
C LEU A 177 -12.95 -6.49 5.97
N ARG A 178 -12.87 -5.22 6.42
CA ARG A 178 -13.25 -4.86 7.80
C ARG A 178 -14.73 -5.13 8.04
N ILE A 179 -15.57 -4.75 7.08
CA ILE A 179 -17.03 -4.89 7.15
C ILE A 179 -17.46 -6.36 7.10
N ASP A 180 -16.72 -7.22 6.40
CA ASP A 180 -16.97 -8.66 6.26
C ASP A 180 -16.60 -9.48 7.50
N MET A 181 -15.66 -9.00 8.30
CA MET A 181 -15.14 -9.77 9.42
C MET A 181 -15.58 -9.23 10.78
N GLN A 182 -15.98 -10.11 11.70
CA GLN A 182 -16.12 -9.72 13.11
C GLN A 182 -14.74 -9.46 13.72
N ASN A 183 -13.85 -10.44 13.62
CA ASN A 183 -12.45 -10.36 14.06
C ASN A 183 -11.54 -10.40 12.83
N LEU A 184 -10.89 -9.28 12.52
CA LEU A 184 -9.95 -9.16 11.41
C LEU A 184 -8.53 -9.30 11.93
N GLY A 185 -7.84 -10.37 11.52
CA GLY A 185 -6.44 -10.64 11.82
C GLY A 185 -5.55 -10.59 10.58
N PHE A 186 -4.23 -10.66 10.78
CA PHE A 186 -3.26 -10.55 9.68
C PHE A 186 -3.35 -11.69 8.64
N ASP A 187 -3.67 -12.93 9.05
CA ASP A 187 -3.87 -14.04 8.10
C ASP A 187 -5.02 -13.76 7.13
N SER A 188 -6.09 -13.14 7.61
CA SER A 188 -7.22 -12.71 6.78
C SER A 188 -6.84 -11.63 5.78
N ILE A 189 -6.02 -10.66 6.20
CA ILE A 189 -5.44 -9.65 5.30
C ILE A 189 -4.64 -10.31 4.19
N ASN A 190 -3.76 -11.25 4.55
CA ASN A 190 -2.95 -11.99 3.58
C ASN A 190 -3.80 -12.71 2.54
N LYS A 191 -4.78 -13.49 2.99
CA LYS A 191 -5.68 -14.26 2.11
C LYS A 191 -6.48 -13.34 1.19
N TYR A 192 -6.98 -12.23 1.72
CA TYR A 192 -7.73 -11.25 0.96
C TYR A 192 -6.86 -10.53 -0.08
N ALA A 193 -5.65 -10.08 0.30
CA ALA A 193 -4.72 -9.37 -0.57
C ALA A 193 -4.28 -10.18 -1.80
N ILE A 194 -4.14 -11.51 -1.64
CA ILE A 194 -3.78 -12.43 -2.73
C ILE A 194 -4.99 -12.99 -3.50
N GLY A 195 -6.21 -12.70 -3.04
CA GLY A 195 -7.45 -13.21 -3.64
C GLY A 195 -7.66 -14.71 -3.46
N GLU A 196 -7.41 -15.26 -2.27
CA GLU A 196 -7.56 -16.69 -1.99
C GLU A 196 -9.04 -17.15 -2.08
N ASP A 197 -9.28 -18.22 -2.85
CA ASP A 197 -10.63 -18.68 -3.23
C ASP A 197 -11.49 -19.20 -2.06
N ASN A 198 -10.88 -19.70 -0.98
CA ASN A 198 -11.59 -20.31 0.15
C ASN A 198 -11.88 -19.34 1.31
N SER A 199 -12.10 -18.07 0.98
CA SER A 199 -12.27 -17.00 1.97
C SER A 199 -13.75 -16.61 2.16
N PRO A 200 -14.18 -16.28 3.39
CA PRO A 200 -15.57 -15.90 3.69
C PRO A 200 -15.93 -14.44 3.30
N TYR A 201 -15.04 -13.74 2.60
CA TYR A 201 -15.20 -12.33 2.26
C TYR A 201 -16.02 -12.16 0.97
N THR A 202 -16.68 -11.02 0.84
CA THR A 202 -17.63 -10.71 -0.24
C THR A 202 -16.97 -10.55 -1.59
N ASN A 203 -15.67 -10.26 -1.63
CA ASN A 203 -14.90 -10.12 -2.85
C ASN A 203 -13.50 -10.75 -2.68
N LYS A 204 -12.89 -11.16 -3.80
CA LYS A 204 -11.65 -11.94 -3.83
C LYS A 204 -10.63 -11.36 -4.82
N ILE A 205 -10.69 -10.06 -5.04
CA ILE A 205 -9.82 -9.41 -6.01
C ILE A 205 -8.41 -9.32 -5.41
N ALA A 206 -7.47 -10.01 -6.05
CA ALA A 206 -6.04 -9.90 -5.77
C ALA A 206 -5.49 -8.54 -6.23
N MET A 207 -5.82 -7.47 -5.51
CA MET A 207 -5.66 -6.08 -5.97
C MET A 207 -4.21 -5.73 -6.30
N PHE A 208 -3.25 -6.15 -5.47
CA PHE A 208 -1.82 -5.92 -5.72
C PHE A 208 -1.35 -6.59 -7.02
N SER A 209 -1.80 -7.82 -7.28
CA SER A 209 -1.51 -8.52 -8.53
C SER A 209 -2.16 -7.79 -9.72
N LYS A 210 -3.40 -7.31 -9.58
CA LYS A 210 -4.07 -6.52 -10.63
C LYS A 210 -3.32 -5.23 -10.95
N ILE A 211 -2.88 -4.47 -9.94
CA ILE A 211 -2.05 -3.28 -10.11
C ILE A 211 -0.72 -3.65 -10.79
N ASN A 212 -0.05 -4.70 -10.32
CA ASN A 212 1.25 -5.12 -10.85
C ASN A 212 1.21 -5.56 -12.32
N PHE A 213 0.09 -6.11 -12.80
CA PHE A 213 -0.06 -6.51 -14.21
C PHE A 213 -0.75 -5.48 -15.11
N ALA A 214 -1.46 -4.50 -14.55
CA ALA A 214 -2.07 -3.43 -15.32
C ALA A 214 -1.00 -2.58 -16.04
N ARG A 215 -1.30 -2.14 -17.25
CA ARG A 215 -0.48 -1.23 -18.04
C ARG A 215 -0.98 0.21 -17.92
N MET A 216 -2.26 0.38 -17.65
CA MET A 216 -2.91 1.69 -17.54
C MET A 216 -3.72 1.79 -16.26
N HIS A 217 -3.73 2.97 -15.63
CA HIS A 217 -4.43 3.21 -14.38
C HIS A 217 -5.94 2.92 -14.46
N TYR A 218 -6.57 3.19 -15.61
CA TYR A 218 -8.01 2.96 -15.79
C TYR A 218 -8.40 1.47 -15.80
N GLU A 219 -7.46 0.54 -15.98
CA GLU A 219 -7.75 -0.89 -15.81
C GLU A 219 -8.15 -1.18 -14.36
N ILE A 220 -7.57 -0.45 -13.40
CA ILE A 220 -7.94 -0.53 -11.99
C ILE A 220 -9.29 0.15 -11.74
N SER A 221 -9.52 1.33 -12.34
CA SER A 221 -10.81 2.02 -12.23
C SER A 221 -11.96 1.24 -12.88
N SER A 222 -11.71 0.39 -13.86
CA SER A 222 -12.73 -0.48 -14.47
C SER A 222 -13.05 -1.76 -13.68
N LEU A 223 -12.26 -2.12 -12.65
CA LEU A 223 -12.47 -3.36 -11.89
C LEU A 223 -13.85 -3.36 -11.21
N GLN A 224 -14.64 -4.40 -11.45
CA GLN A 224 -15.92 -4.58 -10.77
C GLN A 224 -15.73 -5.30 -9.44
N ILE A 225 -15.83 -4.57 -8.33
CA ILE A 225 -15.84 -5.16 -6.99
C ILE A 225 -17.28 -5.55 -6.67
N LYS A 226 -17.60 -6.83 -6.87
CA LYS A 226 -18.91 -7.38 -6.52
C LYS A 226 -18.92 -7.67 -5.02
N VAL A 227 -19.87 -7.05 -4.32
CA VAL A 227 -20.14 -7.29 -2.89
C VAL A 227 -21.57 -7.83 -2.82
N LEU A 228 -21.70 -9.15 -2.72
CA LEU A 228 -23.00 -9.81 -2.55
C LEU A 228 -23.18 -10.19 -1.09
N ARG A 229 -24.24 -9.65 -0.47
CA ARG A 229 -24.59 -9.87 0.93
C ARG A 229 -26.09 -10.10 1.04
N ASP A 230 -26.47 -11.12 1.79
CA ASP A 230 -27.86 -11.42 2.13
C ASP A 230 -27.94 -11.81 3.62
N PRO A 231 -28.57 -10.97 4.48
CA PRO A 231 -29.11 -9.64 4.20
C PRO A 231 -28.01 -8.60 3.88
N ASP A 232 -28.39 -7.48 3.27
CA ASP A 232 -27.46 -6.42 2.83
C ASP A 232 -26.97 -5.53 3.99
N ASN A 233 -26.31 -6.12 4.99
CA ASN A 233 -25.84 -5.48 6.22
C ASN A 233 -24.40 -5.86 6.59
N ALA A 234 -23.77 -5.07 7.46
CA ALA A 234 -22.45 -5.38 8.05
C ALA A 234 -22.46 -6.68 8.86
N SER A 235 -21.34 -7.42 8.87
CA SER A 235 -21.20 -8.66 9.67
C SER A 235 -21.30 -8.42 11.18
N SER A 236 -21.20 -7.17 11.61
CA SER A 236 -21.43 -6.71 12.98
C SER A 236 -22.12 -5.35 12.94
N PRO A 237 -23.10 -5.09 13.84
CA PRO A 237 -23.77 -3.78 13.94
C PRO A 237 -22.80 -2.61 14.12
N LYS A 238 -21.63 -2.87 14.72
CA LYS A 238 -20.56 -1.87 14.91
C LYS A 238 -20.08 -1.24 13.60
N TRP A 239 -20.14 -1.96 12.49
CA TRP A 239 -19.61 -1.50 11.19
C TRP A 239 -20.70 -1.10 10.20
N GLU A 240 -21.95 -1.03 10.65
CA GLU A 240 -23.10 -0.71 9.79
C GLU A 240 -23.03 0.73 9.28
N GLU A 241 -22.64 1.68 10.13
CA GLU A 241 -22.44 3.09 9.74
C GLU A 241 -21.33 3.22 8.68
N LEU A 242 -20.18 2.59 8.94
CA LEU A 242 -19.06 2.51 7.99
C LEU A 242 -19.49 1.91 6.64
N TYR A 243 -20.31 0.86 6.67
CA TYR A 243 -20.83 0.24 5.44
C TYR A 243 -21.70 1.21 4.63
N LYS A 244 -22.57 1.95 5.30
CA LYS A 244 -23.44 2.96 4.66
C LYS A 244 -22.63 4.10 4.07
N ASP A 245 -21.64 4.62 4.78
CA ASP A 245 -20.77 5.70 4.30
C ASP A 245 -20.00 5.28 3.06
N ILE A 246 -19.41 4.08 3.08
CA ILE A 246 -18.64 3.52 1.97
C ILE A 246 -19.54 3.27 0.75
N LYS A 247 -20.77 2.80 0.95
CA LYS A 247 -21.75 2.64 -0.13
C LYS A 247 -22.14 3.97 -0.76
N LYS A 248 -22.39 4.99 0.06
CA LYS A 248 -22.73 6.32 -0.41
C LYS A 248 -21.59 6.92 -1.25
N MET A 249 -20.34 6.75 -0.83
CA MET A 249 -19.16 7.20 -1.58
C MET A 249 -19.05 6.55 -2.96
N ASN A 250 -19.39 5.26 -3.08
CA ASN A 250 -19.29 4.50 -4.32
C ASN A 250 -20.52 4.58 -5.23
N SER A 251 -21.71 4.85 -4.71
CA SER A 251 -22.91 5.02 -5.53
C SER A 251 -22.83 6.25 -6.44
N TYR A 252 -22.07 7.29 -6.04
CA TYR A 252 -21.75 8.42 -6.91
C TYR A 252 -20.78 8.08 -8.06
N GLY A 253 -20.05 6.96 -7.98
CA GLY A 253 -19.14 6.49 -9.04
C GLY A 253 -19.72 5.44 -9.99
N CYS A 254 -20.92 4.92 -9.70
CA CYS A 254 -21.67 3.96 -10.52
C CYS A 254 -22.85 4.62 -11.27
N THR A 255 -22.75 5.91 -11.61
CA THR A 255 -23.67 6.51 -12.57
C THR A 255 -23.23 6.11 -13.98
N LYS A 256 -23.95 5.12 -14.52
CA LYS A 256 -24.07 4.66 -15.92
C LYS A 256 -22.94 4.98 -16.90
#